data_AF-A0A6J1WGV4-F1
#
_entry.id   AF-A0A6J1WGV4-F1
#
_cell.length_a   1.000
_cell.length_b   1.000
_cell.length_c   1.000
_cell.angle_alpha   90.00
_cell.angle_beta   90.00
_cell.angle_gamma   90.00
#
_symmetry.space_group_name_H-M   'P 1'
#
loop_
_entity.id
_entity.type
_entity.pdbx_description
1 polymer ?
#
loop_
_entity_poly.entity_id
_entity_poly.type
_entity_poly.pdbx_seq_one_letter_code
_entity_poly.pdbx_strand_id
1 'polypeptide(L)'
;MDEKATRLTASIKAITAELKADPSWEGASSALLETLELTVERAAFARLYLHVMFPNGDGDIARDQVLHEHVRRVAGATSAARAGVAARHLWAAPYPRAQRHLRHLPVYRAPRDKLACVMRCVTSIMAVLGLTEGAAPSADDLTPVLVYVILK
;
A
#
# COMPACT_ATOMS: atom_id res chain seq x y z
N MET A 1 -3.26 10.32 -19.40
CA MET A 1 -3.17 10.09 -17.94
C MET A 1 -1.73 10.27 -17.46
N ASP A 2 -0.77 9.70 -18.18
CA ASP A 2 0.65 9.70 -17.84
C ASP A 2 1.31 11.10 -17.75
N GLU A 3 0.89 12.03 -18.61
CA GLU A 3 1.45 13.39 -18.63
C GLU A 3 1.14 14.19 -17.34
N LYS A 4 -0.07 14.07 -16.79
CA LYS A 4 -0.47 14.77 -15.56
C LYS A 4 0.31 14.26 -14.34
N ALA A 5 0.50 12.94 -14.26
CA ALA A 5 1.29 12.32 -13.19
C ALA A 5 2.77 12.72 -13.27
N THR A 6 3.32 12.73 -14.48
CA THR A 6 4.69 13.19 -14.74
C THR A 6 4.88 14.65 -14.33
N ARG A 7 3.95 15.55 -14.73
CA ARG A 7 3.97 16.97 -14.34
C ARG A 7 3.88 17.15 -12.82
N LEU A 8 2.96 16.47 -12.14
CA LEU A 8 2.84 16.52 -10.68
C LEU A 8 4.14 16.09 -9.99
N THR A 9 4.72 14.98 -10.44
CA THR A 9 5.97 14.45 -9.87
C THR A 9 7.12 15.43 -10.08
N ALA A 10 7.21 16.05 -11.26
CA ALA A 10 8.20 17.09 -11.54
C ALA A 10 8.00 18.33 -10.65
N SER A 11 6.77 18.79 -10.46
CA SER A 11 6.46 19.92 -9.58
C SER A 11 6.80 19.64 -8.11
N ILE A 12 6.46 18.45 -7.59
CA ILE A 12 6.83 18.06 -6.22
C ILE A 12 8.35 18.06 -6.06
N LYS A 13 9.08 17.51 -7.03
CA LYS A 13 10.56 17.50 -7.03
C LYS A 13 11.14 18.92 -7.07
N ALA A 14 10.59 19.80 -7.90
CA ALA A 14 11.03 21.19 -8.00
C ALA A 14 10.84 21.94 -6.67
N ILE A 15 9.65 21.85 -6.07
CA ILE A 15 9.35 22.46 -4.76
C ILE A 15 10.28 21.91 -3.67
N THR A 16 10.51 20.59 -3.68
CA THR A 16 11.42 19.94 -2.72
C THR A 16 12.86 20.45 -2.90
N ALA A 17 13.33 20.61 -4.14
CA ALA A 17 14.67 21.11 -4.43
C ALA A 17 14.83 22.58 -4.02
N GLU A 18 13.83 23.41 -4.27
CA GLU A 18 13.80 24.81 -3.83
C GLU A 18 13.88 24.93 -2.30
N LEU A 19 13.08 24.15 -1.57
CA LEU A 19 13.12 24.10 -0.11
C LEU A 19 14.49 23.66 0.43
N LYS A 20 15.11 22.66 -0.20
CA LYS A 20 16.44 22.18 0.21
C LYS A 20 17.57 23.16 -0.09
N ALA A 21 17.38 24.07 -1.05
CA ALA A 21 18.35 25.10 -1.40
C ALA A 21 18.27 26.33 -0.49
N ASP A 22 17.20 26.47 0.30
CA ASP A 22 17.04 27.58 1.24
C ASP A 22 18.10 27.48 2.37
N PRO A 23 18.83 28.58 2.65
CA PRO A 23 19.89 28.61 3.68
C PRO A 23 19.43 28.16 5.08
N SER A 24 18.13 28.24 5.39
CA SER A 24 17.58 27.76 6.66
C SER A 24 17.74 26.24 6.87
N TRP A 25 18.03 25.47 5.81
CA TRP A 25 18.28 24.03 5.86
C TRP A 25 19.76 23.66 5.84
N GLU A 26 20.67 24.64 5.89
CA GLU A 26 22.10 24.37 5.96
C GLU A 26 22.45 23.54 7.22
N GLY A 27 23.17 22.44 7.04
CA GLY A 27 23.50 21.51 8.13
C GLY A 27 22.37 20.56 8.55
N ALA A 28 21.23 20.53 7.85
CA ALA A 28 20.16 19.57 8.11
C ALA A 28 20.64 18.12 7.95
N SER A 29 20.25 17.25 8.88
CA SER A 29 20.57 15.83 8.81
C SER A 29 19.79 15.13 7.69
N SER A 30 20.32 14.01 7.19
CA SER A 30 19.65 13.19 6.18
C SER A 30 18.22 12.79 6.60
N ALA A 31 18.02 12.44 7.86
CA ALA A 31 16.70 12.09 8.40
C ALA A 31 15.71 13.27 8.40
N LEU A 32 16.21 14.48 8.67
CA LEU A 32 15.40 15.69 8.59
C LEU A 32 15.02 16.02 7.14
N LEU A 33 15.96 15.86 6.20
CA LEU A 33 15.71 16.04 4.77
C LEU A 33 14.70 15.01 4.22
N GLU A 34 14.75 13.76 4.68
CA GLU A 34 13.75 12.74 4.32
C GLU A 34 12.36 13.11 4.85
N THR A 35 12.29 13.64 6.08
CA THR A 35 11.04 14.12 6.68
C THR A 35 10.47 15.30 5.90
N LEU A 36 11.33 16.21 5.43
CA LEU A 36 10.94 17.31 4.54
C LEU A 36 10.33 16.78 3.24
N GLU A 37 10.99 15.85 2.54
CA GLU A 37 10.47 15.25 1.31
C GLU A 37 9.08 14.63 1.52
N LEU A 38 8.93 13.85 2.58
CA LEU A 38 7.68 13.20 2.93
C LEU A 38 6.58 14.22 3.23
N THR A 39 6.94 15.33 3.89
CA THR A 39 5.99 16.40 4.22
C THR A 39 5.49 17.12 2.97
N VAL A 40 6.39 17.44 2.03
CA VAL A 40 6.03 18.06 0.74
C VAL A 40 5.14 17.13 -0.07
N GLU A 41 5.49 15.84 -0.17
CA GLU A 41 4.67 14.83 -0.85
C GLU A 41 3.27 14.73 -0.23
N ARG A 42 3.18 14.59 1.09
CA ARG A 42 1.90 14.53 1.81
C ARG A 42 1.05 15.77 1.57
N ALA A 43 1.65 16.95 1.63
CA ALA A 43 0.92 18.21 1.39
C ALA A 43 0.36 18.28 -0.04
N ALA A 44 1.16 17.89 -1.05
CA ALA A 44 0.73 17.90 -2.45
C ALA A 44 -0.42 16.90 -2.70
N PHE A 45 -0.24 15.64 -2.28
CA PHE A 45 -1.24 14.60 -2.48
C PHE A 45 -2.50 14.80 -1.63
N ALA A 46 -2.39 15.43 -0.45
CA ALA A 46 -3.56 15.74 0.36
C ALA A 46 -4.50 16.75 -0.33
N ARG A 47 -3.95 17.73 -1.04
CA ARG A 47 -4.70 18.76 -1.79
C ARG A 47 -5.27 18.24 -3.11
N LEU A 48 -4.53 17.37 -3.79
CA LEU A 48 -4.88 16.87 -5.13
C LEU A 48 -5.51 15.47 -5.11
N TYR A 49 -5.80 14.92 -3.94
CA TYR A 49 -6.17 13.51 -3.75
C TYR A 49 -7.18 12.98 -4.75
N LEU A 50 -8.35 13.63 -4.88
CA LEU A 50 -9.41 13.15 -5.77
C LEU A 50 -9.00 13.18 -7.24
N HIS A 51 -8.27 14.22 -7.67
CA HIS A 51 -7.81 14.36 -9.05
C HIS A 51 -6.73 13.34 -9.44
N VAL A 52 -5.94 12.88 -8.45
CA VAL A 52 -4.85 11.93 -8.68
C VAL A 52 -5.32 10.49 -8.51
N MET A 53 -6.19 10.22 -7.52
CA MET A 53 -6.71 8.87 -7.27
C MET A 53 -7.83 8.48 -8.23
N PHE A 54 -8.66 9.44 -8.66
CA PHE A 54 -9.77 9.23 -9.58
C PHE A 54 -9.62 10.15 -10.81
N PRO A 55 -8.57 9.98 -11.64
CA PRO A 55 -8.31 10.85 -12.79
C PRO A 55 -9.41 10.81 -13.85
N ASN A 56 -10.21 9.74 -13.89
CA ASN A 56 -11.40 9.61 -14.74
C ASN A 56 -12.72 9.87 -13.98
N GLY A 57 -12.64 10.40 -12.75
CA GLY A 57 -13.79 10.73 -11.91
C GLY A 57 -14.65 9.51 -11.61
N ASP A 58 -15.96 9.64 -11.88
CA ASP A 58 -16.96 8.60 -11.61
C ASP A 58 -16.66 7.27 -12.30
N GLY A 59 -15.93 7.27 -13.42
CA GLY A 59 -15.50 6.05 -14.09
C GLY A 59 -14.58 5.18 -13.24
N ASP A 60 -13.69 5.79 -12.46
CA ASP A 60 -12.81 5.05 -11.54
C ASP A 60 -13.58 4.59 -10.30
N ILE A 61 -14.47 5.44 -9.77
CA ILE A 61 -15.34 5.09 -8.64
C ILE A 61 -16.24 3.90 -8.98
N ALA A 62 -16.83 3.88 -10.18
CA ALA A 62 -17.67 2.78 -10.64
C ALA A 62 -16.88 1.48 -10.80
N ARG A 63 -15.63 1.54 -11.30
CA ARG A 63 -14.74 0.38 -11.39
C ARG A 63 -14.41 -0.19 -10.01
N ASP A 64 -14.11 0.69 -9.04
CA ASP A 64 -13.85 0.29 -7.66
C ASP A 64 -15.06 -0.38 -7.01
N GLN A 65 -16.27 0.12 -7.27
CA GLN A 65 -17.52 -0.50 -6.79
C GLN A 65 -17.73 -1.90 -7.40
N VAL A 66 -17.52 -2.07 -8.70
CA VAL A 66 -17.61 -3.37 -9.38
C VAL A 66 -16.59 -4.36 -8.81
N LEU A 67 -15.34 -3.92 -8.63
CA LEU A 67 -14.29 -4.73 -8.01
C LEU A 67 -14.64 -5.10 -6.57
N HIS A 68 -15.12 -4.14 -5.78
CA HIS A 68 -15.54 -4.37 -4.39
C HIS A 68 -16.64 -5.44 -4.30
N GLU A 69 -17.68 -5.34 -5.12
CA GLU A 69 -18.76 -6.35 -5.14
C GLU A 69 -18.28 -7.72 -5.65
N HIS A 70 -17.33 -7.75 -6.58
CA HIS A 70 -16.71 -9.01 -7.00
C HIS A 70 -15.92 -9.65 -5.86
N VAL A 71 -15.03 -8.89 -5.20
CA VAL A 71 -14.26 -9.34 -4.05
C VAL A 71 -15.17 -9.82 -2.93
N ARG A 72 -16.21 -9.06 -2.58
CA ARG A 72 -17.19 -9.41 -1.53
C ARG A 72 -17.88 -10.75 -1.80
N ARG A 73 -18.29 -11.01 -3.04
CA ARG A 73 -18.92 -12.30 -3.43
C ARG A 73 -17.94 -13.46 -3.34
N VAL A 74 -16.73 -13.28 -3.86
CA VAL A 74 -15.67 -14.30 -3.81
C VAL A 74 -15.26 -14.59 -2.36
N ALA A 75 -15.14 -13.55 -1.53
CA ALA A 75 -14.80 -13.64 -0.11
C ALA A 75 -15.74 -14.55 0.68
N GLY A 76 -17.06 -14.47 0.45
CA GLY A 76 -18.05 -15.29 1.15
C GLY A 76 -17.91 -16.79 0.87
N ALA A 77 -17.43 -17.16 -0.32
CA ALA A 77 -17.29 -18.56 -0.76
C ALA A 77 -15.86 -19.13 -0.62
N THR A 78 -14.88 -18.31 -0.26
CA THR A 78 -13.45 -18.67 -0.27
C THR A 78 -12.91 -18.90 1.13
N SER A 79 -12.42 -20.11 1.38
CA SER A 79 -11.58 -20.44 2.55
C SER A 79 -10.10 -20.27 2.22
N ALA A 80 -9.22 -20.23 3.23
CA ALA A 80 -7.78 -20.12 3.02
C ALA A 80 -7.24 -21.26 2.14
N ALA A 81 -7.70 -22.49 2.38
CA ALA A 81 -7.35 -23.65 1.55
C ALA A 81 -7.82 -23.49 0.09
N ARG A 82 -9.04 -22.99 -0.14
CA ARG A 82 -9.56 -22.72 -1.50
C ARG A 82 -8.82 -21.58 -2.21
N ALA A 83 -8.21 -20.66 -1.47
CA ALA A 83 -7.34 -19.62 -2.00
C ALA A 83 -5.92 -20.13 -2.33
N GLY A 84 -5.62 -21.41 -2.07
CA GLY A 84 -4.31 -22.01 -2.33
C GLY A 84 -3.31 -21.88 -1.18
N VAL A 85 -3.74 -21.45 0.02
CA VAL A 85 -2.85 -21.41 1.18
C VAL A 85 -2.41 -22.83 1.54
N ALA A 86 -1.10 -23.06 1.56
CA ALA A 86 -0.52 -24.36 1.86
C ALA A 86 -0.99 -24.88 3.24
N ALA A 87 -1.22 -26.19 3.35
CA ALA A 87 -1.75 -26.82 4.57
C ALA A 87 -0.95 -26.45 5.83
N ARG A 88 0.39 -26.37 5.69
CA ARG A 88 1.32 -25.99 6.77
C ARG A 88 1.14 -24.56 7.29
N HIS A 89 0.44 -23.69 6.56
CA HIS A 89 0.21 -22.30 6.94
C HIS A 89 -1.25 -21.99 7.30
N LEU A 90 -2.17 -22.96 7.15
CA LEU A 90 -3.61 -22.76 7.43
C LEU A 90 -3.90 -22.39 8.89
N TRP A 91 -3.04 -22.80 9.82
CA TRP A 91 -3.18 -22.51 11.26
C TRP A 91 -3.21 -21.00 11.58
N ALA A 92 -2.61 -20.19 10.71
CA ALA A 92 -2.50 -18.75 10.91
C ALA A 92 -3.67 -17.96 10.28
N ALA A 93 -4.53 -18.62 9.49
CA ALA A 93 -5.70 -17.97 8.93
C ALA A 93 -6.64 -17.48 10.06
N PRO A 94 -7.18 -16.25 9.98
CA PRO A 94 -7.29 -15.41 8.79
C PRO A 94 -6.19 -14.33 8.62
N TYR A 95 -5.05 -14.44 9.32
CA TYR A 95 -3.96 -13.44 9.29
C TYR A 95 -4.41 -12.01 9.70
N PRO A 96 -5.03 -11.83 10.88
CA PRO A 96 -5.71 -10.58 11.27
C PRO A 96 -4.79 -9.35 11.30
N ARG A 97 -3.50 -9.52 11.62
CA ARG A 97 -2.53 -8.42 11.62
C ARG A 97 -2.26 -7.88 10.21
N ALA A 98 -2.14 -8.78 9.23
CA ALA A 98 -1.95 -8.41 7.83
C ALA A 98 -3.19 -7.69 7.28
N GLN A 99 -4.38 -8.23 7.55
CA GLN A 99 -5.66 -7.60 7.19
C GLN A 99 -5.79 -6.18 7.75
N ARG A 100 -5.43 -5.97 9.02
CA ARG A 100 -5.47 -4.65 9.65
C ARG A 100 -4.59 -3.63 8.91
N HIS A 101 -3.41 -4.04 8.43
CA HIS A 101 -2.54 -3.13 7.68
C HIS A 101 -3.18 -2.70 6.35
N LEU A 102 -3.85 -3.59 5.62
CA LEU A 102 -4.58 -3.23 4.39
C LEU A 102 -5.84 -2.39 4.67
N ARG A 103 -6.55 -2.64 5.78
CA ARG A 103 -7.72 -1.82 6.17
C ARG A 103 -7.38 -0.35 6.40
N HIS A 104 -6.12 -0.03 6.71
CA HIS A 104 -5.67 1.37 6.84
C HIS A 104 -5.28 2.02 5.52
N LEU A 105 -5.13 1.27 4.41
CA LEU A 105 -4.76 1.81 3.10
C LEU A 105 -5.62 3.02 2.64
N PRO A 106 -6.96 3.05 2.80
CA PRO A 106 -7.78 4.20 2.41
C PRO A 106 -7.61 5.42 3.32
N VAL A 107 -7.07 5.27 4.53
CA VAL A 107 -6.84 6.39 5.46
C VAL A 107 -5.74 7.31 4.95
N TYR A 108 -4.75 6.76 4.25
CA TYR A 108 -3.60 7.51 3.75
C TYR A 108 -3.85 8.09 2.37
N ARG A 109 -3.37 9.32 2.15
CA ARG A 109 -3.46 10.01 0.85
C ARG A 109 -2.17 9.95 0.05
N ALA A 110 -1.02 10.02 0.72
CA ALA A 110 0.28 10.00 0.06
C ALA A 110 0.65 8.60 -0.44
N PRO A 111 1.29 8.47 -1.63
CA PRO A 111 1.73 7.19 -2.17
C PRO A 111 2.69 6.44 -1.24
N ARG A 112 3.68 7.12 -0.63
CA ARG A 112 4.62 6.50 0.31
C ARG A 112 3.91 5.85 1.49
N ASP A 113 2.91 6.53 2.05
CA ASP A 113 2.14 6.01 3.20
C ASP A 113 1.26 4.81 2.83
N LYS A 114 0.65 4.84 1.64
CA LYS A 114 -0.10 3.70 1.09
C LYS A 114 0.84 2.49 0.87
N LEU A 115 2.00 2.71 0.26
CA LEU A 115 3.01 1.67 0.06
C LEU A 115 3.50 1.10 1.41
N ALA A 116 3.72 1.94 2.41
CA ALA A 116 4.09 1.49 3.75
C ALA A 116 3.03 0.58 4.37
N CYS A 117 1.73 0.77 4.08
CA CYS A 117 0.68 -0.18 4.51
C CYS A 117 0.84 -1.55 3.86
N VAL A 118 1.07 -1.58 2.54
CA VAL A 118 1.29 -2.82 1.79
C VAL A 118 2.54 -3.54 2.30
N MET A 119 3.64 -2.81 2.49
CA MET A 119 4.88 -3.39 3.04
C MET A 119 4.66 -3.97 4.44
N ARG A 120 3.99 -3.25 5.35
CA ARG A 120 3.67 -3.79 6.68
C ARG A 120 2.76 -5.03 6.62
N CYS A 121 1.83 -5.08 5.67
CA CYS A 121 1.00 -6.26 5.44
C CYS A 121 1.88 -7.46 5.04
N VAL A 122 2.70 -7.30 4.00
CA VAL A 122 3.58 -8.36 3.48
C VAL A 122 4.60 -8.80 4.54
N THR A 123 5.26 -7.87 5.24
CA THR A 123 6.17 -8.19 6.35
C THR A 123 5.45 -8.95 7.46
N SER A 124 4.22 -8.58 7.80
CA SER A 124 3.42 -9.32 8.78
C SER A 124 3.08 -10.73 8.31
N ILE A 125 2.82 -10.94 7.02
CA ILE A 125 2.59 -12.28 6.45
C ILE A 125 3.89 -13.09 6.56
N MET A 126 5.00 -12.57 6.05
CA MET A 126 6.29 -13.26 6.04
C MET A 126 6.75 -13.65 7.45
N ALA A 127 6.57 -12.77 8.44
CA ALA A 127 6.88 -13.07 9.83
C ALA A 127 6.07 -14.23 10.38
N VAL A 128 4.78 -14.33 10.01
CA VAL A 128 3.90 -15.43 10.43
C VAL A 128 4.25 -16.74 9.72
N LEU A 129 4.54 -16.69 8.42
CA LEU A 129 4.95 -17.87 7.66
C LEU A 129 6.27 -18.44 8.19
N GLY A 130 7.20 -17.57 8.59
CA GLY A 130 8.48 -17.96 9.20
C GLY A 130 8.38 -18.64 10.56
N LEU A 131 7.20 -18.67 11.20
CA LEU A 131 6.95 -19.46 12.41
C LEU A 131 6.65 -20.93 12.11
N THR A 132 6.39 -21.27 10.85
CA THR A 132 6.16 -22.65 10.43
C THR A 132 7.51 -23.35 10.28
N GLU A 133 7.65 -24.53 10.89
CA GLU A 133 8.88 -25.32 10.78
C GLU A 133 9.20 -25.70 9.33
N GLY A 134 10.49 -25.69 8.97
CA GLY A 134 10.98 -26.08 7.66
C GLY A 134 11.78 -24.98 6.96
N ALA A 135 11.68 -24.95 5.64
CA ALA A 135 12.39 -23.99 4.81
C ALA A 135 11.84 -22.57 4.96
N ALA A 136 12.67 -21.57 4.65
CA ALA A 136 12.23 -20.19 4.59
C ALA A 136 11.06 -20.03 3.59
N PRO A 137 10.02 -19.25 3.95
CA PRO A 137 8.84 -19.10 3.11
C PRO A 137 9.19 -18.51 1.74
N SER A 138 8.64 -19.11 0.69
CA SER A 138 8.86 -18.67 -0.70
C SER A 138 7.72 -17.78 -1.21
N ALA A 139 7.84 -17.31 -2.45
CA ALA A 139 6.75 -16.60 -3.13
C ALA A 139 5.48 -17.45 -3.29
N ASP A 140 5.63 -18.77 -3.39
CA ASP A 140 4.51 -19.71 -3.50
C ASP A 140 3.74 -19.84 -2.18
N ASP A 141 4.39 -19.55 -1.05
CA ASP A 141 3.73 -19.46 0.26
C ASP A 141 3.08 -18.10 0.49
N LEU A 142 3.76 -17.02 0.05
CA LEU A 142 3.29 -15.66 0.23
C LEU A 142 2.06 -15.33 -0.63
N THR A 143 2.10 -15.67 -1.92
CA THR A 143 1.11 -15.19 -2.90
C THR A 143 -0.32 -15.63 -2.55
N PRO A 144 -0.59 -16.92 -2.25
CA PRO A 144 -1.93 -17.37 -1.87
C PRO A 144 -2.43 -16.72 -0.58
N VAL A 145 -1.53 -16.48 0.39
CA VAL A 145 -1.87 -15.81 1.65
C VAL A 145 -2.21 -14.35 1.40
N LEU A 146 -1.44 -13.64 0.58
CA LEU A 146 -1.72 -12.26 0.23
C LEU A 146 -3.06 -12.13 -0.51
N VAL A 147 -3.36 -13.01 -1.46
CA VAL A 147 -4.66 -13.06 -2.13
C VAL A 147 -5.78 -13.31 -1.12
N TYR A 148 -5.62 -14.29 -0.22
CA TYR A 148 -6.61 -14.56 0.82
C TYR A 148 -6.83 -13.37 1.76
N VAL A 149 -5.77 -12.66 2.14
CA VAL A 149 -5.83 -11.44 2.97
C VAL A 149 -6.51 -10.29 2.22
N ILE A 150 -6.31 -10.13 0.91
CA ILE A 150 -7.01 -9.13 0.11
C ILE A 150 -8.52 -9.46 0.01
N LEU A 151 -8.86 -10.74 -0.07
CA LEU A 151 -10.25 -11.18 -0.12
C LEU A 151 -11.00 -11.00 1.21
N LYS A 152 -10.34 -10.83 2.36
CA LYS A 152 -10.95 -10.92 3.70
C LYS A 152 -10.73 -9.67 4.55
#